data_AF-A0A1H4AVM4-F1
#
_entry.id   AF-A0A1H4AVM4-F1
#
_cell.length_a   1.000
_cell.length_b   1.000
_cell.length_c   1.000
_cell.angle_alpha   90.00
_cell.angle_beta   90.00
_cell.angle_gamma   90.00
#
_symmetry.space_group_name_H-M   'P 1'
#
loop_
_entity.id
_entity.type
_entity.pdbx_description
1 polymer ?
#
loop_
_entity_poly.entity_id
_entity_poly.type
_entity_poly.pdbx_seq_one_letter_code
_entity_poly.pdbx_strand_id
1 'polypeptide(L)'
;MTQPSASVDSENLIATTDFQRSAGQQPYGDRAHILFKSDGQSALQDVPVASCCPNCGEAVTLYERGLPASVPHFDIACEQCEVDLRTWCVVAVDAAYLQIVKPSTLTAMVQRFWDDWLWSGITNSKDEPRNDEYTSRLATKATAFGWDWEVTCPLCRRSVTELERTSAIAGGNLDYHHWSHNPDRGICLCRECHDIIGFDTYDTELEERAASWGFDSRHDLQIIRLALRDAAVTARPVGPWCTADLVSRYNLPWSTARIQELLRAVERHEELRQRFVDDRLVAGIDR
;
A
#
# COMPACT_ATOMS: atom_id res chain seq x y z
N MET A 1 -13.40 35.57 31.05
CA MET A 1 -12.09 34.90 31.03
C MET A 1 -12.34 33.49 30.57
N THR A 2 -12.07 33.23 29.29
CA THR A 2 -12.31 31.94 28.64
C THR A 2 -10.98 31.52 28.07
N GLN A 3 -10.37 30.48 28.64
CA GLN A 3 -9.14 29.89 28.10
C GLN A 3 -9.46 29.24 26.76
N PRO A 4 -8.62 29.39 25.72
CA PRO A 4 -8.69 28.53 24.56
C PRO A 4 -8.09 27.17 24.93
N SER A 5 -8.85 26.13 24.60
CA SER A 5 -8.45 24.72 24.63
C SER A 5 -7.18 24.51 23.81
N ALA A 6 -6.25 23.75 24.39
CA ALA A 6 -4.98 23.38 23.78
C ALA A 6 -5.20 22.59 22.48
N SER A 7 -4.63 23.09 21.39
CA SER A 7 -4.38 22.36 20.15
C SER A 7 -3.38 21.23 20.44
N VAL A 8 -3.84 19.98 20.45
CA VAL A 8 -2.99 18.80 20.50
C VAL A 8 -3.09 18.09 19.15
N ASP A 9 -2.57 18.72 18.11
CA ASP A 9 -2.21 18.06 16.85
C ASP A 9 -0.70 18.21 16.66
N SER A 10 0.06 17.63 17.58
CA SER A 10 1.47 17.35 17.31
C SER A 10 1.52 16.07 16.48
N GLU A 11 1.69 16.26 15.18
CA GLU A 11 2.07 15.25 14.20
C GLU A 11 3.37 14.57 14.67
N ASN A 12 3.24 13.58 15.55
CA ASN A 12 4.34 12.71 15.92
C ASN A 12 4.66 11.82 14.71
N LEU A 13 5.65 12.30 13.95
CA LEU A 13 6.47 11.64 12.94
C LEU A 13 6.18 10.14 12.80
N ILE A 14 5.58 9.80 11.66
CA ILE A 14 5.18 8.47 11.25
C ILE A 14 6.45 7.72 10.82
N ALA A 15 6.79 6.64 11.53
CA ALA A 15 7.74 5.66 11.03
C ALA A 15 6.97 4.77 10.05
N THR A 16 7.09 5.04 8.75
CA THR A 16 6.67 4.08 7.72
C THR A 16 7.70 2.96 7.67
N THR A 17 7.25 1.70 7.63
CA THR A 17 8.11 0.59 7.19
C THR A 17 8.74 0.95 5.85
N ASP A 18 9.98 0.48 5.59
CA ASP A 18 10.79 0.88 4.44
C ASP A 18 9.98 0.78 3.12
N PHE A 19 9.40 1.90 2.71
CA PHE A 19 8.51 1.98 1.57
C PHE A 19 9.35 2.13 0.31
N GLN A 20 9.73 1.02 -0.30
CA GLN A 20 10.43 1.06 -1.58
C GLN A 20 9.45 1.37 -2.72
N ARG A 21 9.79 2.38 -3.52
CA ARG A 21 9.10 2.84 -4.74
C ARG A 21 8.47 1.67 -5.54
N SER A 22 7.15 1.65 -5.64
CA SER A 22 6.46 0.91 -6.70
C SER A 22 6.90 1.44 -8.07
N ALA A 23 7.58 0.62 -8.87
CA ALA A 23 7.96 0.90 -10.26
C ALA A 23 6.75 0.78 -11.22
N GLY A 24 5.61 1.37 -10.84
CA GLY A 24 4.53 1.60 -11.79
C GLY A 24 4.88 2.75 -12.72
N GLN A 25 4.26 2.78 -13.91
CA GLN A 25 4.28 3.97 -14.77
C GLN A 25 3.84 5.19 -13.96
N GLN A 26 4.80 6.04 -13.58
CA GLN A 26 4.50 7.35 -13.02
C GLN A 26 3.96 8.20 -14.17
N PRO A 27 2.71 8.67 -14.13
CA PRO A 27 2.07 9.33 -15.27
C PRO A 27 2.84 10.54 -15.81
N TYR A 28 3.59 11.20 -14.92
CA TYR A 28 4.44 12.36 -15.24
C TYR A 28 5.93 12.07 -14.99
N GLY A 29 6.34 10.80 -14.88
CA GLY A 29 7.72 10.44 -14.53
C GLY A 29 8.17 11.08 -13.22
N ASP A 30 9.36 11.68 -13.23
CA ASP A 30 9.95 12.41 -12.11
C ASP A 30 9.40 13.83 -11.90
N ARG A 31 8.41 14.24 -12.71
CA ARG A 31 7.84 15.61 -12.71
C ARG A 31 6.66 15.79 -11.78
N ALA A 32 6.20 14.72 -11.14
CA ALA A 32 5.16 14.84 -10.12
C ALA A 32 5.25 13.73 -9.07
N HIS A 33 4.98 14.09 -7.81
CA HIS A 33 4.86 13.13 -6.71
C HIS A 33 3.91 13.62 -5.62
N ILE A 34 3.42 12.71 -4.77
CA ILE A 34 2.62 13.09 -3.60
C ILE A 34 3.52 13.89 -2.65
N LEU A 35 3.08 15.07 -2.22
CA LEU A 35 3.89 16.03 -1.46
C LEU A 35 4.53 15.40 -0.21
N PHE A 36 3.85 14.47 0.46
CA PHE A 36 4.34 13.66 1.58
C PHE A 36 5.65 12.91 1.28
N LYS A 37 5.90 12.55 0.01
CA LYS A 37 7.12 11.84 -0.44
C LYS A 37 8.31 12.76 -0.71
N SER A 38 8.23 14.05 -0.36
CA SER A 38 9.38 14.94 -0.49
C SER A 38 10.44 14.55 0.54
N ASP A 39 11.61 14.13 0.05
CA ASP A 39 12.66 13.45 0.82
C ASP A 39 14.05 14.08 0.66
N GLY A 40 14.11 15.22 -0.03
CA GLY A 40 15.38 15.87 -0.31
C GLY A 40 16.20 15.23 -1.44
N GLN A 41 15.63 14.29 -2.21
CA GLN A 41 16.30 13.64 -3.35
C GLN A 41 15.47 13.69 -4.65
N SER A 42 14.31 14.34 -4.62
CA SER A 42 13.42 14.43 -5.77
C SER A 42 13.96 15.39 -6.85
N ALA A 43 13.60 15.14 -8.12
CA ALA A 43 13.89 16.06 -9.24
C ALA A 43 13.20 17.44 -9.11
N LEU A 44 12.30 17.58 -8.13
CA LEU A 44 11.51 18.79 -7.87
C LEU A 44 12.18 19.78 -6.91
N GLN A 45 13.40 19.52 -6.43
CA GLN A 45 14.09 20.39 -5.47
C GLN A 45 14.60 21.70 -6.07
N ASP A 46 15.04 21.68 -7.33
CA ASP A 46 15.76 22.80 -7.95
C ASP A 46 14.99 23.44 -9.11
N VAL A 47 13.70 23.11 -9.27
CA VAL A 47 12.82 23.65 -10.30
C VAL A 47 11.59 24.27 -9.65
N PRO A 48 10.93 25.29 -10.23
CA PRO A 48 9.69 25.79 -9.66
C PRO A 48 8.63 24.69 -9.59
N VAL A 49 7.92 24.58 -8.46
CA VAL A 49 6.93 23.51 -8.22
C VAL A 49 5.61 24.09 -7.79
N ALA A 50 4.53 23.59 -8.36
CA ALA A 50 3.19 23.85 -7.88
C ALA A 50 2.67 22.65 -7.08
N SER A 51 2.10 22.93 -5.92
CA SER A 51 1.28 21.99 -5.18
C SER A 51 -0.14 22.04 -5.72
N CYS A 52 -0.60 20.95 -6.32
CA CYS A 52 -1.90 20.86 -6.98
C CYS A 52 -2.93 20.13 -6.11
N CYS A 53 -4.15 20.65 -6.10
CA CYS A 53 -5.33 19.91 -5.63
C CYS A 53 -5.55 18.70 -6.54
N PRO A 54 -5.68 17.48 -6.00
CA PRO A 54 -5.83 16.29 -6.84
C PRO A 54 -7.19 16.25 -7.55
N ASN A 55 -8.21 16.91 -7.01
CA ASN A 55 -9.58 16.79 -7.50
C ASN A 55 -9.88 17.72 -8.69
N CYS A 56 -9.38 18.96 -8.66
CA CYS A 56 -9.58 19.94 -9.75
C CYS A 56 -8.32 20.28 -10.53
N GLY A 57 -7.13 19.89 -10.07
CA GLY A 57 -5.85 20.22 -10.71
C GLY A 57 -5.31 21.62 -10.39
N GLU A 58 -6.07 22.45 -9.67
CA GLU A 58 -5.68 23.83 -9.36
C GLU A 58 -4.42 23.87 -8.50
N ALA A 59 -3.52 24.80 -8.84
CA ALA A 59 -2.31 25.05 -8.07
C ALA A 59 -2.66 25.87 -6.82
N VAL A 60 -2.62 25.24 -5.65
CA VAL A 60 -2.95 25.89 -4.37
C VAL A 60 -1.75 26.59 -3.73
N THR A 61 -0.53 26.29 -4.17
CA THR A 61 0.71 26.92 -3.70
C THR A 61 1.80 26.78 -4.75
N LEU A 62 2.66 27.78 -4.87
CA LEU A 62 3.83 27.77 -5.76
C LEU A 62 5.12 27.93 -4.95
N TYR A 63 6.05 27.00 -5.14
CA TYR A 63 7.42 27.03 -4.65
C TYR A 63 8.34 27.49 -5.78
N GLU A 64 8.64 28.79 -5.85
CA GLU A 64 9.40 29.38 -6.96
C GLU A 64 10.83 28.85 -7.10
N ARG A 65 11.41 28.34 -6.00
CA ARG A 65 12.79 27.83 -5.94
C ARG A 65 12.87 26.31 -5.76
N GLY A 66 11.76 25.63 -5.98
CA GLY A 66 11.60 24.19 -5.77
C GLY A 66 11.21 23.77 -4.36
N LEU A 67 10.89 22.49 -4.25
CA LEU A 67 10.35 21.92 -3.02
C LEU A 67 11.41 21.85 -1.93
N PRO A 68 11.06 22.20 -0.68
CA PRO A 68 11.94 21.91 0.44
C PRO A 68 12.11 20.39 0.61
N ALA A 69 13.21 20.01 1.26
CA ALA A 69 13.54 18.59 1.48
C ALA A 69 12.46 17.83 2.27
N SER A 70 11.72 18.53 3.12
CA SER A 70 10.52 18.00 3.78
C SER A 70 9.46 19.10 3.88
N VAL A 71 8.20 18.69 3.76
CA VAL A 71 7.03 19.53 4.04
C VAL A 71 6.28 18.86 5.18
N PRO A 72 6.59 19.18 6.45
CA PRO A 72 5.98 18.49 7.58
C PRO A 72 4.50 18.88 7.74
N HIS A 73 4.16 20.12 7.39
CA HIS A 73 2.82 20.66 7.57
C HIS A 73 2.30 21.27 6.28
N PHE A 74 1.06 20.92 5.93
CA PHE A 74 0.32 21.49 4.81
C PHE A 74 -1.15 21.56 5.20
N ASP A 75 -1.66 22.78 5.34
CA ASP A 75 -3.00 23.09 5.81
C ASP A 75 -3.58 24.22 4.95
N ILE A 76 -3.91 23.87 3.71
CA ILE A 76 -4.41 24.79 2.70
C ILE A 76 -5.69 24.21 2.13
N ALA A 77 -6.76 24.99 2.10
CA ALA A 77 -7.99 24.61 1.42
C ALA A 77 -7.88 24.93 -0.08
N CYS A 78 -8.35 24.01 -0.93
CA CYS A 78 -8.54 24.33 -2.33
C CYS A 78 -9.78 25.22 -2.49
N GLU A 79 -9.62 26.44 -3.02
CA GLU A 79 -10.76 27.37 -3.19
C GLU A 79 -11.84 26.82 -4.13
N GLN A 80 -11.46 26.05 -5.16
CA GLN A 80 -12.42 25.51 -6.13
C GLN A 80 -13.19 24.30 -5.61
N CYS A 81 -12.56 23.46 -4.78
CA CYS A 81 -13.19 22.26 -4.23
C CYS A 81 -13.75 22.47 -2.83
N GLU A 82 -13.34 23.52 -2.13
CA GLU A 82 -13.63 23.78 -0.71
C GLU A 82 -13.22 22.61 0.20
N VAL A 83 -12.12 21.92 -0.14
CA VAL A 83 -11.58 20.79 0.62
C VAL A 83 -10.21 21.14 1.19
N ASP A 84 -10.05 20.91 2.50
CA ASP A 84 -8.75 21.01 3.18
C ASP A 84 -7.77 19.97 2.66
N LEU A 85 -6.59 20.42 2.25
CA LEU A 85 -5.55 19.57 1.70
C LEU A 85 -4.48 19.25 2.75
N ARG A 86 -3.95 18.04 2.67
CA ARG A 86 -2.86 17.52 3.51
C ARG A 86 -1.72 17.02 2.62
N THR A 87 -0.52 16.91 3.17
CA THR A 87 0.68 16.45 2.43
C THR A 87 0.47 15.10 1.74
N TRP A 88 -0.30 14.19 2.35
CA TRP A 88 -0.62 12.88 1.81
C TRP A 88 -1.74 12.87 0.75
N CYS A 89 -2.34 14.00 0.41
CA CYS A 89 -3.33 14.11 -0.66
C CYS A 89 -3.04 15.22 -1.69
N VAL A 90 -1.91 15.91 -1.58
CA VAL A 90 -1.48 16.94 -2.53
C VAL A 90 -0.46 16.36 -3.48
N VAL A 91 -0.53 16.75 -4.75
CA VAL A 91 0.48 16.36 -5.75
C VAL A 91 1.37 17.57 -6.04
N ALA A 92 2.66 17.43 -5.78
CA ALA A 92 3.64 18.39 -6.19
C ALA A 92 4.01 18.13 -7.66
N VAL A 93 3.97 19.17 -8.49
CA VAL A 93 4.19 19.10 -9.94
C VAL A 93 5.19 20.15 -10.36
N ASP A 94 6.17 19.77 -11.18
CA ASP A 94 7.04 20.72 -11.90
C ASP A 94 6.17 21.77 -12.61
N ALA A 95 6.35 23.05 -12.28
CA ALA A 95 5.49 24.13 -12.76
C ALA A 95 5.45 24.22 -14.29
N ALA A 96 6.50 23.77 -14.98
CA ALA A 96 6.54 23.72 -16.44
C ALA A 96 5.52 22.74 -17.05
N TYR A 97 5.05 21.77 -16.27
CA TYR A 97 4.12 20.71 -16.70
C TYR A 97 2.66 20.96 -16.28
N LEU A 98 2.38 22.06 -15.58
CA LEU A 98 1.03 22.36 -15.08
C LEU A 98 -0.05 22.32 -16.16
N GLN A 99 0.24 22.79 -17.37
CA GLN A 99 -0.73 22.87 -18.46
C GLN A 99 -1.18 21.51 -19.00
N ILE A 100 -0.44 20.43 -18.72
CA ILE A 100 -0.77 19.08 -19.17
C ILE A 100 -1.35 18.20 -18.05
N VAL A 101 -1.44 18.74 -16.84
CA VAL A 101 -1.98 18.03 -15.68
C VAL A 101 -3.47 17.77 -15.88
N LYS A 102 -3.86 16.51 -15.67
CA LYS A 102 -5.26 16.08 -15.66
C LYS A 102 -5.68 15.75 -14.23
N PRO A 103 -6.80 16.31 -13.73
CA PRO A 103 -7.27 16.03 -12.38
C PRO A 103 -7.48 14.54 -12.12
N SER A 104 -8.09 13.80 -13.07
CA SER A 104 -8.26 12.35 -12.94
C SER A 104 -6.95 11.58 -12.76
N THR A 105 -5.85 12.07 -13.34
CA THR A 105 -4.52 11.47 -13.17
C THR A 105 -3.96 11.77 -11.79
N LEU A 106 -4.17 12.99 -11.26
CA LEU A 106 -3.77 13.33 -9.89
C LEU A 106 -4.57 12.54 -8.84
N THR A 107 -5.89 12.44 -9.02
CA THR A 107 -6.76 11.58 -8.18
C THR A 107 -6.22 10.15 -8.14
N ALA A 108 -5.94 9.55 -9.31
CA ALA A 108 -5.40 8.19 -9.38
C ALA A 108 -4.03 8.06 -8.70
N MET A 109 -3.17 9.07 -8.80
CA MET A 109 -1.88 9.09 -8.08
C MET A 109 -2.07 9.09 -6.56
N VAL A 110 -3.02 9.88 -6.05
CA VAL A 110 -3.32 9.98 -4.61
C VAL A 110 -3.94 8.68 -4.10
N GLN A 111 -4.98 8.18 -4.76
CA GLN A 111 -5.66 6.93 -4.36
C GLN A 111 -4.69 5.74 -4.37
N ARG A 112 -3.86 5.62 -5.40
CA ARG A 112 -2.82 4.59 -5.44
C ARG A 112 -1.81 4.74 -4.30
N PHE A 113 -1.41 5.97 -3.98
CA PHE A 113 -0.52 6.19 -2.86
C PHE A 113 -1.16 5.78 -1.53
N TRP A 114 -2.44 6.07 -1.34
CA TRP A 114 -3.20 5.66 -0.15
C TRP A 114 -3.27 4.14 -0.02
N ASP A 115 -3.57 3.44 -1.12
CA ASP A 115 -3.57 1.98 -1.17
C ASP A 115 -2.18 1.44 -0.78
N ASP A 116 -1.14 1.86 -1.50
CA ASP A 116 0.24 1.42 -1.27
C ASP A 116 0.70 1.71 0.19
N TRP A 117 0.30 2.85 0.74
CA TRP A 117 0.66 3.27 2.10
C TRP A 117 -0.05 2.45 3.18
N LEU A 118 -1.36 2.25 3.04
CA LEU A 118 -2.14 1.40 3.95
C LEU A 118 -1.67 -0.05 3.85
N TRP A 119 -1.43 -0.57 2.65
CA TRP A 119 -0.97 -1.93 2.43
C TRP A 119 0.39 -2.17 3.08
N SER A 120 1.33 -1.22 3.00
CA SER A 120 2.66 -1.40 3.60
C SER A 120 2.65 -1.45 5.14
N GLY A 121 1.53 -1.07 5.75
CA GLY A 121 1.39 -0.91 7.19
C GLY A 121 1.86 0.47 7.63
N ILE A 122 0.98 1.16 8.37
CA ILE A 122 1.28 2.45 8.96
C ILE A 122 1.49 2.21 10.45
N THR A 123 2.71 2.46 10.91
CA THR A 123 3.08 2.37 12.32
C THR A 123 3.37 3.75 12.89
N ASN A 124 3.18 3.91 14.20
CA ASN A 124 3.69 5.09 14.90
C ASN A 124 5.18 4.92 15.24
N SER A 125 5.77 5.91 15.91
CA SER A 125 7.17 5.88 16.33
C SER A 125 7.54 4.81 17.37
N LYS A 126 6.55 4.01 17.82
CA LYS A 126 6.71 2.86 18.71
C LYS A 126 6.43 1.54 18.00
N ASP A 127 6.35 1.55 16.67
CA ASP A 127 6.01 0.40 15.83
C ASP A 127 4.60 -0.16 16.09
N GLU A 128 3.70 0.64 16.69
CA GLU A 128 2.31 0.24 16.90
C GLU A 128 1.49 0.50 15.62
N PRO A 129 0.75 -0.50 15.08
CA PRO A 129 -0.07 -0.34 13.89
C PRO A 129 -1.18 0.72 14.06
N ARG A 130 -1.43 1.48 12.99
CA ARG A 130 -2.41 2.58 12.91
C ARG A 130 -3.35 2.47 11.71
N ASN A 131 -3.41 1.30 11.07
CA ASN A 131 -4.13 1.11 9.80
C ASN A 131 -5.61 1.48 9.89
N ASP A 132 -6.30 1.16 10.98
CA ASP A 132 -7.73 1.47 11.18
C ASP A 132 -7.99 2.98 11.22
N GLU A 133 -7.12 3.72 11.92
CA GLU A 133 -7.18 5.17 11.99
C GLU A 133 -6.98 5.80 10.63
N TYR A 134 -5.96 5.36 9.89
CA TYR A 134 -5.68 5.91 8.57
C TYR A 134 -6.73 5.50 7.55
N THR A 135 -7.28 4.28 7.63
CA THR A 135 -8.43 3.86 6.82
C THR A 135 -9.59 4.84 7.00
N SER A 136 -9.94 5.16 8.25
CA SER A 136 -11.01 6.11 8.57
C SER A 136 -10.71 7.54 8.07
N ARG A 137 -9.47 8.01 8.25
CA ARG A 137 -9.04 9.35 7.81
C ARG A 137 -9.07 9.50 6.30
N LEU A 138 -8.58 8.49 5.58
CA LEU A 138 -8.52 8.49 4.12
C LEU A 138 -9.92 8.35 3.52
N ALA A 139 -10.79 7.50 4.10
CA ALA A 139 -12.20 7.41 3.71
C ALA A 139 -12.93 8.76 3.90
N THR A 140 -12.75 9.42 5.05
CA THR A 140 -13.30 10.76 5.30
C THR A 140 -12.83 11.76 4.24
N LYS A 141 -11.55 11.71 3.87
CA LYS A 141 -11.00 12.60 2.84
C LYS A 141 -11.51 12.27 1.44
N ALA A 142 -11.65 10.99 1.08
CA ALA A 142 -12.28 10.57 -0.16
C ALA A 142 -13.70 11.12 -0.27
N THR A 143 -14.50 10.99 0.80
CA THR A 143 -15.86 11.55 0.85
C THR A 143 -15.86 13.07 0.67
N ALA A 144 -14.94 13.80 1.31
CA ALA A 144 -14.82 15.24 1.14
C ALA A 144 -14.52 15.64 -0.32
N PHE A 145 -13.74 14.85 -1.04
CA PHE A 145 -13.51 15.06 -2.47
C PHE A 145 -14.65 14.56 -3.38
N GLY A 146 -15.62 13.82 -2.83
CA GLY A 146 -16.66 13.12 -3.60
C GLY A 146 -16.13 11.91 -4.37
N TRP A 147 -15.03 11.31 -3.91
CA TRP A 147 -14.44 10.12 -4.52
C TRP A 147 -15.12 8.85 -4.02
N ASP A 148 -15.45 7.97 -4.96
CA ASP A 148 -15.78 6.57 -4.69
C ASP A 148 -14.48 5.78 -4.52
N TRP A 149 -13.83 5.97 -3.37
CA TRP A 149 -12.62 5.25 -3.00
C TRP A 149 -12.87 4.47 -1.72
N GLU A 150 -12.42 3.22 -1.75
CA GLU A 150 -12.46 2.33 -0.61
C GLU A 150 -11.18 1.50 -0.58
N VAL A 151 -10.62 1.31 0.62
CA VAL A 151 -9.48 0.41 0.79
C VAL A 151 -9.89 -1.03 0.46
N THR A 152 -9.02 -1.71 -0.28
CA THR A 152 -9.19 -3.11 -0.64
C THR A 152 -8.06 -3.95 -0.06
N CYS A 153 -8.32 -5.23 0.20
CA CYS A 153 -7.24 -6.17 0.50
C CYS A 153 -6.37 -6.35 -0.76
N PRO A 154 -5.03 -6.18 -0.69
CA PRO A 154 -4.18 -6.24 -1.87
C PRO A 154 -4.13 -7.64 -2.50
N LEU A 155 -4.48 -8.68 -1.73
CA LEU A 155 -4.48 -10.06 -2.20
C LEU A 155 -5.80 -10.47 -2.85
N CYS A 156 -6.95 -10.33 -2.16
CA CYS A 156 -8.25 -10.74 -2.71
C CYS A 156 -9.04 -9.65 -3.43
N ARG A 157 -8.59 -8.38 -3.38
CA ARG A 157 -9.23 -7.21 -4.04
C ARG A 157 -10.64 -6.87 -3.58
N ARG A 158 -11.17 -7.58 -2.59
CA ARG A 158 -12.42 -7.22 -1.90
C ARG A 158 -12.21 -5.98 -1.04
N SER A 159 -13.22 -5.13 -1.00
CA SER A 159 -13.22 -3.92 -0.20
C SER A 159 -13.48 -4.22 1.28
N VAL A 160 -13.09 -3.32 2.18
CA VAL A 160 -13.32 -3.51 3.62
C VAL A 160 -14.81 -3.68 3.95
N THR A 161 -15.69 -2.91 3.32
CA THR A 161 -17.15 -3.03 3.46
C THR A 161 -17.66 -4.40 3.01
N GLU A 162 -17.11 -4.95 1.92
CA GLU A 162 -17.47 -6.30 1.47
C GLU A 162 -17.01 -7.36 2.49
N LEU A 163 -15.81 -7.17 3.05
CA LEU A 163 -15.24 -8.05 4.08
C LEU A 163 -16.05 -7.99 5.39
N GLU A 164 -16.52 -6.82 5.82
CA GLU A 164 -17.39 -6.68 7.00
C GLU A 164 -18.69 -7.48 6.87
N ARG A 165 -19.28 -7.51 5.66
CA ARG A 165 -20.55 -8.22 5.42
C ARG A 165 -20.40 -9.73 5.38
N THR A 166 -19.21 -10.23 5.04
CA THR A 166 -18.99 -11.65 4.69
C THR A 166 -18.13 -12.40 5.71
N SER A 167 -17.37 -11.69 6.55
CA SER A 167 -16.49 -12.29 7.55
C SER A 167 -17.20 -12.54 8.88
N ALA A 168 -16.98 -13.71 9.48
CA ALA A 168 -17.42 -14.05 10.83
C ALA A 168 -16.64 -13.31 11.94
N ILE A 169 -15.62 -12.52 11.57
CA ILE A 169 -14.76 -11.77 12.46
C ILE A 169 -15.14 -10.30 12.34
N ALA A 170 -15.66 -9.75 13.43
CA ALA A 170 -16.17 -8.39 13.51
C ALA A 170 -15.07 -7.36 13.18
N GLY A 171 -15.31 -6.53 12.16
CA GLY A 171 -14.58 -5.27 11.96
C GLY A 171 -14.01 -5.03 10.56
N GLY A 172 -13.97 -6.02 9.65
CA GLY A 172 -13.47 -5.80 8.28
C GLY A 172 -12.01 -5.37 8.16
N ASN A 173 -11.27 -5.35 9.27
CA ASN A 173 -9.94 -4.78 9.37
C ASN A 173 -8.92 -5.56 8.54
N LEU A 174 -7.85 -4.85 8.14
CA LEU A 174 -6.67 -5.45 7.55
C LEU A 174 -5.64 -5.74 8.66
N ASP A 175 -5.27 -7.01 8.80
CA ASP A 175 -4.25 -7.48 9.71
C ASP A 175 -2.86 -7.30 9.09
N TYR A 176 -1.91 -6.83 9.90
CA TYR A 176 -0.54 -6.66 9.45
C TYR A 176 0.23 -7.99 9.51
N HIS A 177 0.64 -8.48 8.34
CA HIS A 177 1.48 -9.65 8.18
C HIS A 177 2.95 -9.26 8.16
N HIS A 178 3.72 -9.67 9.16
CA HIS A 178 5.16 -9.41 9.23
C HIS A 178 5.95 -10.44 8.41
N TRP A 179 6.77 -9.95 7.47
CA TRP A 179 7.80 -10.72 6.79
C TRP A 179 9.14 -10.69 7.53
N SER A 180 9.46 -9.56 8.15
CA SER A 180 10.63 -9.35 9.00
C SER A 180 10.34 -8.27 10.04
N HIS A 181 11.02 -8.32 11.19
CA HIS A 181 10.88 -7.30 12.26
C HIS A 181 12.04 -6.31 12.34
N ASN A 182 13.16 -6.55 11.64
CA ASN A 182 14.31 -5.65 11.66
C ASN A 182 15.07 -5.64 10.30
N PRO A 183 14.85 -4.63 9.43
CA PRO A 183 13.77 -3.64 9.56
C PRO A 183 12.39 -4.30 9.50
N ASP A 184 11.39 -3.66 10.12
CA ASP A 184 10.02 -4.14 10.03
C ASP A 184 9.54 -4.01 8.58
N ARG A 185 9.09 -5.13 8.02
CA ARG A 185 8.53 -5.22 6.66
C ARG A 185 7.37 -6.19 6.67
N GLY A 186 6.32 -5.82 5.98
CA GLY A 186 5.07 -6.54 6.03
C GLY A 186 4.03 -5.98 5.07
N ILE A 187 2.85 -6.57 5.12
CA ILE A 187 1.70 -6.24 4.27
C ILE A 187 0.40 -6.38 5.07
N CYS A 188 -0.51 -5.43 4.90
CA CYS A 188 -1.86 -5.50 5.46
C CYS A 188 -2.75 -6.37 4.57
N LEU A 189 -3.25 -7.47 5.12
CA LEU A 189 -4.14 -8.40 4.45
C LEU A 189 -5.44 -8.53 5.23
N CYS A 190 -6.56 -8.78 4.55
CA CYS A 190 -7.75 -9.20 5.30
C CYS A 190 -7.47 -10.52 6.01
N ARG A 191 -8.14 -10.74 7.15
CA ARG A 191 -7.93 -11.92 7.99
C ARG A 191 -8.00 -13.24 7.23
N GLU A 192 -8.98 -13.38 6.35
CA GLU A 192 -9.13 -14.58 5.51
C GLU A 192 -7.91 -14.80 4.61
N CYS A 193 -7.38 -13.74 3.98
CA CYS A 193 -6.17 -13.86 3.17
C CYS A 193 -4.94 -14.18 4.02
N HIS A 194 -4.84 -13.60 5.21
CA HIS A 194 -3.78 -13.88 6.18
C HIS A 194 -3.78 -15.37 6.56
N ASP A 195 -4.94 -15.91 6.95
CA ASP A 195 -5.10 -17.31 7.32
C ASP A 195 -4.86 -18.24 6.13
N ILE A 196 -5.32 -17.87 4.93
CA ILE A 196 -5.07 -18.66 3.72
C ILE A 196 -3.58 -18.77 3.44
N ILE A 197 -2.80 -17.68 3.43
CA ILE A 197 -1.36 -17.81 3.19
C ILE A 197 -0.65 -18.57 4.30
N GLY A 198 -1.16 -18.48 5.53
CA GLY A 198 -0.67 -19.19 6.72
C GLY A 198 -1.17 -20.64 6.87
N PHE A 199 -1.92 -21.19 5.91
CA PHE A 199 -2.51 -22.53 6.01
C PHE A 199 -3.43 -22.77 7.22
N ASP A 200 -4.05 -21.71 7.74
CA ASP A 200 -4.99 -21.78 8.88
C ASP A 200 -4.37 -22.53 10.09
N THR A 201 -3.07 -22.33 10.29
CA THR A 201 -2.27 -23.01 11.32
C THR A 201 -1.33 -22.01 12.00
N TYR A 202 -0.78 -22.42 13.13
CA TYR A 202 0.17 -21.63 13.88
C TYR A 202 1.54 -21.59 13.20
N ASP A 203 2.27 -20.50 13.43
CA ASP A 203 3.59 -20.28 12.86
C ASP A 203 4.59 -21.41 13.12
N THR A 204 4.55 -22.01 14.31
CA THR A 204 5.42 -23.13 14.69
C THR A 204 5.13 -24.39 13.87
N GLU A 205 3.86 -24.71 13.65
CA GLU A 205 3.45 -25.84 12.83
C GLU A 205 3.76 -25.60 11.34
N LEU A 206 3.65 -24.35 10.89
CA LEU A 206 3.99 -23.98 9.52
C LEU A 206 5.51 -24.04 9.26
N GLU A 207 6.31 -23.73 10.26
CA GLU A 207 7.78 -23.87 10.22
C GLU A 207 8.19 -25.35 10.11
N GLU A 208 7.60 -26.23 10.94
CA GLU A 208 7.80 -27.68 10.86
C GLU A 208 7.37 -28.23 9.48
N ARG A 209 6.26 -27.73 8.95
CA ARG A 209 5.78 -28.09 7.62
C ARG A 209 6.77 -27.68 6.53
N ALA A 210 7.32 -26.46 6.58
CA ALA A 210 8.31 -25.99 5.63
C ALA A 210 9.52 -26.92 5.58
N ALA A 211 10.09 -27.25 6.75
CA ALA A 211 11.20 -28.18 6.85
C ALA A 211 10.85 -29.56 6.27
N SER A 212 9.66 -30.10 6.57
CA SER A 212 9.20 -31.40 6.06
C SER A 212 9.01 -31.43 4.53
N TRP A 213 8.80 -30.28 3.91
CA TRP A 213 8.60 -30.12 2.46
C TRP A 213 9.89 -29.68 1.75
N GLY A 214 10.99 -29.48 2.48
CA GLY A 214 12.28 -29.08 1.94
C GLY A 214 12.43 -27.58 1.66
N PHE A 215 11.64 -26.74 2.35
CA PHE A 215 11.77 -25.28 2.31
C PHE A 215 12.53 -24.75 3.53
N ASP A 216 13.06 -23.53 3.42
CA ASP A 216 13.95 -22.96 4.44
C ASP A 216 13.17 -22.39 5.62
N SER A 217 11.93 -21.93 5.42
CA SER A 217 11.09 -21.38 6.50
C SER A 217 9.60 -21.35 6.14
N ARG A 218 8.74 -21.07 7.14
CA ARG A 218 7.31 -20.82 6.94
C ARG A 218 7.02 -19.74 5.89
N HIS A 219 7.88 -18.73 5.78
CA HIS A 219 7.69 -17.63 4.83
C HIS A 219 7.78 -18.10 3.38
N ASP A 220 8.61 -19.10 3.06
CA ASP A 220 8.65 -19.67 1.71
C ASP A 220 7.28 -20.24 1.31
N LEU A 221 6.62 -20.94 2.25
CA LEU A 221 5.28 -21.48 2.03
C LEU A 221 4.24 -20.37 1.84
N GLN A 222 4.29 -19.34 2.69
CA GLN A 222 3.39 -18.19 2.63
C GLN A 222 3.53 -17.41 1.32
N ILE A 223 4.76 -17.16 0.86
CA ILE A 223 5.04 -16.46 -0.41
C ILE A 223 4.49 -17.25 -1.59
N ILE A 224 4.68 -18.57 -1.61
CA ILE A 224 4.14 -19.44 -2.66
C ILE A 224 2.61 -19.35 -2.68
N ARG A 225 1.95 -19.49 -1.52
CA ARG A 225 0.49 -19.38 -1.44
C ARG A 225 -0.02 -18.00 -1.85
N LEU A 226 0.66 -16.95 -1.42
CA LEU A 226 0.35 -15.58 -1.79
C LEU A 226 0.42 -15.40 -3.31
N ALA A 227 1.48 -15.89 -3.95
CA ALA A 227 1.63 -15.81 -5.41
C ALA A 227 0.55 -16.61 -6.15
N LEU A 228 0.22 -17.81 -5.67
CA LEU A 228 -0.83 -18.64 -6.27
C LEU A 228 -2.22 -18.00 -6.12
N ARG A 229 -2.50 -17.35 -4.99
CA ARG A 229 -3.75 -16.64 -4.76
C ARG A 229 -3.82 -15.35 -5.59
N ASP A 230 -2.75 -14.55 -5.66
CA ASP A 230 -2.68 -13.37 -6.54
C ASP A 230 -2.95 -13.76 -8.00
N ALA A 231 -2.38 -14.87 -8.46
CA ALA A 231 -2.64 -15.41 -9.79
C ALA A 231 -4.10 -15.83 -10.01
N ALA A 232 -4.71 -16.47 -9.02
CA ALA A 232 -6.12 -16.87 -9.09
C ALA A 232 -7.06 -15.64 -9.15
N VAL A 233 -6.80 -14.62 -8.32
CA VAL A 233 -7.59 -13.38 -8.25
C VAL A 233 -7.43 -12.53 -9.51
N THR A 234 -6.21 -12.46 -10.07
CA THR A 234 -5.93 -11.62 -11.24
C THR A 234 -6.16 -12.33 -12.58
N ALA A 235 -6.51 -13.62 -12.55
CA ALA A 235 -6.55 -14.51 -13.72
C ALA A 235 -5.25 -14.48 -14.55
N ARG A 236 -4.12 -14.20 -13.89
CA ARG A 236 -2.79 -14.17 -14.50
C ARG A 236 -1.98 -15.35 -13.99
N PRO A 237 -1.43 -16.20 -14.86
CA PRO A 237 -0.68 -17.36 -14.41
C PRO A 237 0.57 -16.92 -13.63
N VAL A 238 0.89 -17.66 -12.56
CA VAL A 238 2.16 -17.52 -11.86
C VAL A 238 3.29 -17.79 -12.85
N GLY A 239 4.27 -16.88 -12.93
CA GLY A 239 5.45 -17.07 -13.76
C GLY A 239 6.58 -16.12 -13.40
N PRO A 240 7.80 -16.34 -13.94
CA PRO A 240 8.98 -15.52 -13.64
C PRO A 240 8.79 -14.00 -13.78
N TRP A 241 7.95 -13.61 -14.74
CA TRP A 241 7.71 -12.23 -15.11
C TRP A 241 6.95 -11.42 -14.05
N CYS A 242 6.23 -12.07 -13.12
CA CYS A 242 5.50 -11.38 -12.06
C CYS A 242 6.29 -11.23 -10.75
N THR A 243 7.50 -11.79 -10.66
CA THR A 243 8.26 -11.81 -9.40
C THR A 243 8.63 -10.42 -8.87
N ALA A 244 9.00 -9.49 -9.76
CA ALA A 244 9.24 -8.09 -9.39
C ALA A 244 7.96 -7.40 -8.88
N ASP A 245 6.83 -7.66 -9.54
CA ASP A 245 5.53 -7.13 -9.12
C ASP A 245 5.12 -7.69 -7.76
N LEU A 246 5.37 -8.97 -7.49
CA LEU A 246 5.11 -9.60 -6.19
C LEU A 246 5.96 -8.97 -5.08
N VAL A 247 7.28 -8.83 -5.31
CA VAL A 247 8.19 -8.18 -4.34
C VAL A 247 7.69 -6.78 -4.00
N SER A 248 7.39 -5.99 -5.03
CA SER A 248 6.97 -4.60 -4.87
C SER A 248 5.60 -4.48 -4.21
N ARG A 249 4.59 -5.22 -4.68
CA ARG A 249 3.20 -5.10 -4.22
C ARG A 249 3.04 -5.60 -2.78
N TYR A 250 3.73 -6.68 -2.42
CA TYR A 250 3.57 -7.34 -1.14
C TYR A 250 4.69 -7.02 -0.14
N ASN A 251 5.53 -6.03 -0.47
CA ASN A 251 6.64 -5.55 0.35
C ASN A 251 7.57 -6.68 0.86
N LEU A 252 7.90 -7.63 -0.03
CA LEU A 252 8.66 -8.82 0.34
C LEU A 252 10.15 -8.50 0.55
N PRO A 253 10.80 -8.96 1.63
CA PRO A 253 12.24 -8.80 1.84
C PRO A 253 13.12 -9.69 0.96
N TRP A 254 12.54 -10.68 0.28
CA TRP A 254 13.27 -11.57 -0.60
C TRP A 254 13.56 -10.97 -1.97
N SER A 255 14.68 -11.39 -2.56
CA SER A 255 15.03 -11.00 -3.93
C SER A 255 14.07 -11.63 -4.94
N THR A 256 13.92 -10.98 -6.09
CA THR A 256 13.14 -11.51 -7.22
C THR A 256 13.62 -12.90 -7.64
N ALA A 257 14.95 -13.12 -7.63
CA ALA A 257 15.56 -14.40 -7.93
C ALA A 257 15.12 -15.50 -6.94
N ARG A 258 15.09 -15.21 -5.63
CA ARG A 258 14.63 -16.17 -4.63
C ARG A 258 13.15 -16.53 -4.82
N ILE A 259 12.29 -15.54 -5.03
CA ILE A 259 10.87 -15.81 -5.30
C ILE A 259 10.71 -16.64 -6.58
N GLN A 260 11.48 -16.33 -7.63
CA GLN A 260 11.47 -17.09 -8.87
C GLN A 260 11.86 -18.56 -8.66
N GLU A 261 12.84 -18.85 -7.80
CA GLU A 261 13.24 -20.22 -7.44
C GLU A 261 12.10 -20.97 -6.75
N LEU A 262 11.46 -20.35 -5.75
CA LEU A 262 10.31 -20.93 -5.04
C LEU A 262 9.17 -21.30 -5.99
N LEU A 263 8.79 -20.37 -6.87
CA LEU A 263 7.69 -20.59 -7.82
C LEU A 263 8.04 -21.67 -8.86
N ARG A 264 9.29 -21.72 -9.32
CA ARG A 264 9.76 -22.76 -10.25
C ARG A 264 9.78 -24.15 -9.61
N ALA A 265 10.10 -24.25 -8.32
CA ALA A 265 10.05 -25.53 -7.61
C ALA A 265 8.62 -26.11 -7.64
N VAL A 266 7.63 -25.27 -7.40
CA VAL A 266 6.22 -25.68 -7.42
C VAL A 266 5.72 -25.95 -8.84
N GLU A 267 6.15 -25.17 -9.83
CA GLU A 267 5.77 -25.36 -11.23
C GLU A 267 6.29 -26.70 -11.81
N ARG A 268 7.50 -27.12 -11.42
CA ARG A 268 8.14 -28.33 -11.97
C ARG A 268 7.71 -29.64 -11.31
N HIS A 269 7.16 -29.58 -10.10
CA HIS A 269 6.83 -30.75 -9.29
C HIS A 269 5.34 -30.79 -8.98
N GLU A 270 4.56 -31.51 -9.79
CA GLU A 270 3.10 -31.57 -9.67
C GLU A 270 2.64 -32.05 -8.28
N GLU A 271 3.28 -33.09 -7.73
CA GLU A 271 2.98 -33.58 -6.38
C GLU A 271 3.20 -32.52 -5.30
N LEU A 272 4.22 -31.67 -5.46
CA LEU A 272 4.47 -30.56 -4.54
C LEU A 272 3.40 -29.48 -4.71
N ARG A 273 3.05 -29.14 -5.96
CA ARG A 273 1.99 -28.17 -6.27
C ARG A 273 0.65 -28.53 -5.66
N GLN A 274 0.29 -29.81 -5.69
CA GLN A 274 -0.96 -30.30 -5.09
C GLN A 274 -1.01 -30.06 -3.56
N ARG A 275 0.13 -29.89 -2.89
CA ARG A 275 0.17 -29.53 -1.45
C ARG A 275 -0.19 -28.07 -1.18
N PHE A 276 -0.04 -27.20 -2.17
CA PHE A 276 -0.34 -25.76 -2.05
C PHE A 276 -1.73 -25.40 -2.55
N VAL A 277 -2.27 -26.15 -3.51
CA VAL A 277 -3.55 -25.88 -4.17
C VAL A 277 -4.65 -26.70 -3.51
N ASP A 278 -5.37 -26.06 -2.58
CA ASP A 278 -6.58 -26.61 -1.95
C ASP A 278 -7.79 -25.69 -2.21
N ASP A 279 -8.98 -26.13 -1.79
CA ASP A 279 -10.22 -25.37 -1.97
C ASP A 279 -10.19 -24.01 -1.25
N ARG A 280 -9.39 -23.89 -0.18
CA ARG A 280 -9.23 -22.65 0.58
C ARG A 280 -8.44 -21.60 -0.20
N LEU A 281 -7.44 -22.00 -0.98
CA LEU A 281 -6.62 -21.09 -1.78
C LEU A 281 -7.47 -20.18 -2.68
N VAL A 282 -8.59 -20.70 -3.20
CA VAL A 282 -9.51 -19.98 -4.10
C VAL A 282 -10.82 -19.56 -3.43
N ALA A 283 -10.97 -19.77 -2.11
CA ALA A 283 -12.15 -19.34 -1.38
C ALA A 283 -12.32 -17.80 -1.47
N GLY A 284 -13.56 -17.37 -1.67
CA GLY A 284 -13.93 -15.96 -1.77
C GLY A 284 -13.43 -15.24 -3.04
N ILE A 285 -13.00 -15.99 -4.06
CA ILE A 285 -12.69 -15.46 -5.39
C ILE A 285 -13.91 -15.74 -6.29
N ASP A 286 -14.73 -14.72 -6.55
CA ASP A 286 -15.78 -14.82 -7.55
C ASP A 286 -15.14 -14.92 -8.95
N ARG A 287 -15.59 -15.90 -9.76
CA ARG A 287 -15.15 -16.08 -11.15
C ARG A 287 -16.00 -15.30 -12.12
#